data_AF-A0AAE0TER0-F1
#
_entry.id   AF-A0AAE0TER0-F1
#
_cell.length_a   1.000
_cell.length_b   1.000
_cell.length_c   1.000
_cell.angle_alpha   90.00
_cell.angle_beta   90.00
_cell.angle_gamma   90.00
#
_symmetry.space_group_name_H-M   'P 1'
#
loop_
_entity.id
_entity.type
_entity.pdbx_description
1 polymer ?
#
loop_
_entity_poly.entity_id
_entity_poly.type
_entity_poly.pdbx_seq_one_letter_code
_entity_poly.pdbx_strand_id
1 'polypeptide(L)'
;MDKLKKDPGSVSWGGGSAGGTDHILAALLAKKAGVPANKVNYIPFSGGGEAQAAILGGHVTVGLSGYSEFEGQIAAGKMRALAVSSPERLPGVNVPTLKEEGYDVVLANWRCVFAPATISKKDREAMLVMIDKMAIISKIPRG
;
A
#
# COMPACT_ATOMS: atom_id res chain seq x y z
N MET A 1 10.27 3.59 -14.52
CA MET A 1 8.98 3.69 -15.24
C MET A 1 9.10 3.44 -16.75
N ASP A 2 10.30 3.54 -17.34
CA ASP A 2 10.48 3.32 -18.79
C ASP A 2 10.11 1.92 -19.27
N LYS A 3 10.43 0.88 -18.50
CA LYS A 3 10.01 -0.50 -18.81
C LYS A 3 8.48 -0.61 -18.88
N LEU A 4 7.78 -0.06 -17.88
CA LEU A 4 6.32 -0.04 -17.84
C LEU A 4 5.74 0.66 -19.07
N LYS A 5 6.34 1.77 -19.53
CA LYS A 5 5.88 2.51 -20.71
C LYS A 5 6.11 1.75 -22.03
N LYS A 6 7.26 1.07 -22.16
CA LYS A 6 7.64 0.35 -23.37
C LYS A 6 6.94 -0.99 -23.52
N ASP A 7 6.87 -1.76 -22.43
CA ASP A 7 6.23 -3.07 -22.38
C ASP A 7 5.58 -3.24 -20.99
N PRO A 8 4.32 -2.79 -20.84
CA PRO A 8 3.60 -2.90 -19.58
C PRO A 8 3.52 -4.33 -19.03
N GLY A 9 3.46 -5.33 -19.91
CA GLY A 9 3.34 -6.74 -19.53
C GLY A 9 4.60 -7.32 -18.91
N SER A 10 5.77 -6.77 -19.28
CA SER A 10 7.07 -7.18 -18.73
C SER A 10 7.29 -6.82 -17.26
N VAL A 11 6.52 -5.88 -16.72
CA VAL A 11 6.60 -5.49 -15.31
C VAL A 11 5.48 -6.16 -14.55
N SER A 12 5.81 -7.22 -13.82
CA SER A 12 4.87 -7.88 -12.91
C SER A 12 4.80 -7.13 -11.58
N TRP A 13 3.59 -6.74 -11.18
CA TRP A 13 3.29 -6.00 -9.95
C TRP A 13 2.63 -6.95 -8.94
N GLY A 14 3.31 -7.25 -7.84
CA GLY A 14 2.75 -8.02 -6.73
C GLY A 14 2.22 -7.13 -5.63
N GLY A 15 1.03 -7.43 -5.11
CA GLY A 15 0.47 -6.73 -3.96
C GLY A 15 -0.74 -7.46 -3.39
N GLY A 16 -1.53 -6.80 -2.55
CA GLY A 16 -2.75 -7.36 -1.98
C GLY A 16 -3.81 -7.78 -3.03
N SER A 17 -5.00 -8.13 -2.54
CA SER A 17 -6.05 -8.74 -3.35
C SER A 17 -6.44 -7.93 -4.60
N ALA A 18 -6.90 -8.64 -5.63
CA ALA A 18 -7.40 -8.01 -6.85
C ALA A 18 -8.55 -7.02 -6.52
N GLY A 19 -8.36 -5.76 -6.89
CA GLY A 19 -9.34 -4.69 -6.66
C GLY A 19 -9.14 -3.95 -5.34
N GLY A 20 -8.18 -4.40 -4.52
CA GLY A 20 -7.74 -3.68 -3.32
C GLY A 20 -6.87 -2.46 -3.62
N THR A 21 -6.46 -1.78 -2.54
CA THR A 21 -5.68 -0.53 -2.59
C THR A 21 -4.41 -0.66 -3.46
N ASP A 22 -3.68 -1.76 -3.34
CA ASP A 22 -2.43 -1.97 -4.08
C ASP A 22 -2.68 -2.12 -5.59
N HIS A 23 -3.74 -2.86 -5.97
CA HIS A 23 -4.14 -2.99 -7.37
C HIS A 23 -4.55 -1.63 -7.96
N ILE A 24 -5.30 -0.84 -7.19
CA ILE A 24 -5.69 0.53 -7.58
C ILE A 24 -4.46 1.42 -7.72
N LEU A 25 -3.48 1.32 -6.82
CA LEU A 25 -2.24 2.10 -6.90
C LEU A 25 -1.45 1.79 -8.17
N ALA A 26 -1.28 0.50 -8.51
CA ALA A 26 -0.62 0.08 -9.74
C ALA A 26 -1.31 0.67 -10.99
N ALA A 27 -2.65 0.61 -11.01
CA ALA A 27 -3.46 1.16 -12.09
C ALA A 27 -3.36 2.69 -12.21
N LEU A 28 -3.39 3.41 -11.08
CA LEU A 28 -3.22 4.87 -11.05
C LEU A 28 -1.83 5.30 -11.54
N LEU A 29 -0.79 4.57 -11.12
CA LEU A 29 0.58 4.82 -11.56
C LEU A 29 0.76 4.56 -13.06
N ALA A 30 0.22 3.47 -13.57
CA ALA A 30 0.21 3.20 -15.01
C ALA A 30 -0.47 4.33 -15.77
N LYS A 31 -1.66 4.75 -15.33
CA LYS A 31 -2.40 5.87 -15.96
C LYS A 31 -1.57 7.16 -15.96
N LYS A 32 -0.92 7.51 -14.84
CA LYS A 32 -0.04 8.69 -14.76
C LYS A 32 1.23 8.55 -15.58
N ALA A 33 1.71 7.33 -15.81
CA ALA A 33 2.81 7.04 -16.72
C ALA A 33 2.39 6.99 -18.21
N GLY A 34 1.10 7.22 -18.54
CA GLY A 34 0.58 7.17 -19.92
C GLY A 34 0.28 5.74 -20.41
N VAL A 35 0.19 4.78 -19.50
CA VAL A 35 -0.10 3.37 -19.78
C VAL A 35 -1.56 3.07 -19.42
N PRO A 36 -2.34 2.41 -20.30
CA PRO A 36 -3.70 2.00 -19.95
C PRO A 36 -3.71 1.08 -18.74
N ALA A 37 -4.59 1.34 -17.76
CA ALA A 37 -4.66 0.57 -16.52
C ALA A 37 -4.90 -0.93 -16.76
N ASN A 38 -5.66 -1.30 -17.79
CA ASN A 38 -5.93 -2.69 -18.16
C ASN A 38 -4.72 -3.43 -18.79
N LYS A 39 -3.59 -2.74 -19.00
CA LYS A 39 -2.33 -3.34 -19.48
C LYS A 39 -1.36 -3.65 -18.33
N VAL A 40 -1.70 -3.27 -17.10
CA VAL A 40 -0.87 -3.60 -15.93
C VAL A 40 -0.93 -5.10 -15.68
N ASN A 41 0.23 -5.75 -15.66
CA ASN A 41 0.36 -7.13 -15.23
C ASN A 41 0.37 -7.19 -13.69
N TYR A 42 -0.81 -7.24 -13.09
CA TYR A 42 -0.99 -7.31 -11.65
C TYR A 42 -1.18 -8.76 -11.17
N ILE A 43 -0.37 -9.18 -10.21
CA ILE A 43 -0.41 -10.50 -9.59
C ILE A 43 -0.94 -10.34 -8.16
N PRO A 44 -2.19 -10.75 -7.89
CA PRO A 44 -2.81 -10.58 -6.58
C PRO A 44 -2.32 -11.62 -5.57
N PHE A 45 -2.11 -11.18 -4.33
CA PHE A 45 -1.81 -12.03 -3.19
C PHE A 45 -2.78 -11.77 -2.03
N SER A 46 -2.76 -12.64 -1.03
CA SER A 46 -3.66 -12.55 0.14
C SER A 46 -3.32 -11.38 1.08
N GLY A 47 -2.12 -10.82 0.95
CA GLY A 47 -1.61 -9.69 1.74
C GLY A 47 -0.13 -9.47 1.47
N GLY A 48 0.48 -8.45 2.07
CA GLY A 48 1.86 -8.11 1.70
C GLY A 48 2.94 -9.01 2.28
N GLY A 49 2.64 -9.92 3.22
CA GLY A 49 3.57 -11.00 3.59
C GLY A 49 3.84 -11.98 2.44
N GLU A 50 2.79 -12.37 1.72
CA GLU A 50 2.91 -13.22 0.53
C GLU A 50 3.54 -12.44 -0.63
N ALA A 51 3.14 -11.17 -0.82
CA ALA A 51 3.78 -10.30 -1.80
C ALA A 51 5.27 -10.08 -1.52
N GLN A 52 5.67 -9.93 -0.25
CA GLN A 52 7.06 -9.84 0.18
C GLN A 52 7.86 -11.08 -0.26
N ALA A 53 7.34 -12.27 0.03
CA ALA A 53 7.98 -13.52 -0.36
C ALA A 53 8.11 -13.62 -1.89
N ALA A 54 7.08 -13.21 -2.65
CA ALA A 54 7.12 -13.22 -4.11
C ALA A 54 8.18 -12.28 -4.69
N ILE A 55 8.40 -11.11 -4.09
CA ILE A 55 9.46 -10.17 -4.51
C ILE A 55 10.83 -10.76 -4.20
N LEU A 56 11.03 -11.28 -2.99
CA LEU A 56 12.30 -11.87 -2.57
C LEU A 56 12.68 -13.10 -3.40
N GLY A 57 11.68 -13.89 -3.82
CA GLY A 57 11.86 -15.03 -4.73
C GLY A 57 12.03 -14.65 -6.20
N GLY A 58 11.91 -13.36 -6.55
CA GLY A 58 12.01 -12.88 -7.93
C GLY A 58 10.82 -13.26 -8.82
N HIS A 59 9.69 -13.66 -8.24
CA HIS A 59 8.47 -14.01 -8.97
C HIS A 59 7.73 -12.77 -9.49
N VAL A 60 7.92 -11.62 -8.83
CA VAL A 60 7.41 -10.31 -9.28
C VAL A 60 8.54 -9.30 -9.43
N THR A 61 8.35 -8.34 -10.34
CA THR A 61 9.32 -7.28 -10.61
C THR A 61 9.23 -6.15 -9.58
N VAL A 62 8.00 -5.81 -9.16
CA VAL A 62 7.71 -4.72 -8.23
C VAL A 62 6.70 -5.19 -7.20
N GLY A 63 6.92 -4.78 -5.95
CA GLY A 63 6.02 -5.01 -4.82
C GLY A 63 5.26 -3.77 -4.41
N LEU A 64 4.00 -3.96 -4.01
CA LEU A 64 3.14 -2.94 -3.41
C LEU A 64 2.58 -3.50 -2.09
N SER A 65 2.81 -2.77 -1.01
CA SER A 65 2.14 -2.98 0.28
C SER A 65 2.36 -1.76 1.19
N GLY A 66 1.86 -1.82 2.43
CA GLY A 66 2.25 -0.90 3.50
C GLY A 66 3.74 -0.99 3.83
N TYR A 67 4.37 0.16 4.05
CA TYR A 67 5.82 0.26 4.30
C TYR A 67 6.29 -0.64 5.46
N SER A 68 5.53 -0.69 6.56
CA SER A 68 5.86 -1.51 7.73
C SER A 68 5.97 -3.01 7.44
N GLU A 69 5.32 -3.49 6.38
CA GLU A 69 5.41 -4.90 5.99
C GLU A 69 6.74 -5.21 5.29
N PHE A 70 7.36 -4.23 4.63
CA PHE A 70 8.63 -4.39 3.91
C PHE A 70 9.85 -3.84 4.67
N GLU A 71 9.64 -3.00 5.69
CA GLU A 71 10.69 -2.30 6.43
C GLU A 71 11.86 -3.19 6.86
N GLY A 72 11.57 -4.37 7.42
CA GLY A 72 12.61 -5.31 7.86
C GLY A 72 13.49 -5.83 6.71
N GLN A 73 12.91 -6.11 5.53
CA GLN A 73 13.67 -6.57 4.36
C GLN A 73 14.40 -5.43 3.66
N ILE A 74 13.86 -4.21 3.74
CA ILE A 74 14.52 -2.99 3.27
C ILE A 74 15.76 -2.71 4.13
N ALA A 75 15.60 -2.73 5.45
CA ALA A 75 16.71 -2.55 6.40
C ALA A 75 17.78 -3.63 6.26
N ALA A 76 17.39 -4.86 5.94
CA ALA A 76 18.31 -5.97 5.65
C ALA A 76 18.98 -5.88 4.27
N GLY A 77 18.70 -4.86 3.45
CA GLY A 77 19.27 -4.67 2.11
C GLY A 77 18.78 -5.65 1.05
N LYS A 78 17.75 -6.46 1.37
CA LYS A 78 17.18 -7.47 0.45
C LYS A 78 16.11 -6.90 -0.47
N MET A 79 15.51 -5.77 -0.07
CA MET A 79 14.54 -5.02 -0.85
C MET A 79 14.95 -3.56 -0.91
N ARG A 80 14.51 -2.86 -1.97
CA ARG A 80 14.67 -1.42 -2.11
C ARG A 80 13.31 -0.75 -2.20
N ALA A 81 13.03 0.15 -1.26
CA ALA A 81 11.87 1.03 -1.36
C ALA A 81 12.09 2.04 -2.50
N LEU A 82 11.13 2.11 -3.43
CA LEU A 82 11.21 3.02 -4.58
C LEU A 82 10.51 4.35 -4.29
N ALA A 83 9.31 4.29 -3.71
CA ALA A 83 8.54 5.46 -3.32
C ALA A 83 7.42 5.08 -2.33
N VAL A 84 6.86 6.07 -1.64
CA VAL A 84 5.63 5.96 -0.83
C VAL A 84 4.46 6.72 -1.48
N SER A 85 3.23 6.21 -1.35
CA SER A 85 2.02 6.84 -1.89
C SER A 85 1.35 7.83 -0.94
N SER A 86 1.97 8.13 0.20
CA SER A 86 1.55 9.16 1.13
C SER A 86 1.78 10.56 0.54
N PRO A 87 1.02 11.58 1.00
CA PRO A 87 1.18 12.94 0.51
C PRO A 87 2.55 13.55 0.85
N GLU A 88 3.15 13.08 1.94
CA GLU A 88 4.47 13.47 2.46
C GLU A 88 5.29 12.22 2.80
N ARG A 89 6.60 12.37 2.96
CA ARG A 89 7.48 11.27 3.37
C ARG A 89 7.08 10.75 4.75
N LEU A 90 7.29 9.45 4.99
CA LEU A 90 7.02 8.86 6.29
C LEU A 90 8.07 9.33 7.32
N PRO A 91 7.67 9.61 8.58
CA PRO A 91 8.60 9.99 9.62
C PRO A 91 9.72 8.95 9.81
N GLY A 92 10.97 9.40 9.86
CA GLY A 92 12.13 8.52 10.07
C GLY A 92 12.53 7.67 8.86
N VAL A 93 11.86 7.81 7.72
CA VAL A 93 12.11 7.00 6.52
C VAL A 93 12.64 7.89 5.38
N ASN A 94 13.83 7.58 4.87
CA ASN A 94 14.41 8.29 3.73
C ASN A 94 13.96 7.68 2.39
N VAL A 95 12.65 7.68 2.14
CA VAL A 95 12.04 7.20 0.88
C VAL A 95 11.21 8.34 0.30
N PRO A 96 11.38 8.70 -0.99
CA PRO A 96 10.62 9.77 -1.60
C PRO A 96 9.14 9.39 -1.75
N THR A 97 8.28 10.39 -1.84
CA THR A 97 6.90 10.21 -2.25
C THR A 97 6.79 10.02 -3.75
N LEU A 98 5.69 9.41 -4.23
CA LEU A 98 5.39 9.37 -5.66
C LEU A 98 5.34 10.77 -6.29
N LYS A 99 4.86 11.78 -5.54
CA LYS A 99 4.82 13.16 -5.99
C LYS A 99 6.21 13.75 -6.24
N GLU A 100 7.16 13.49 -5.34
CA GLU A 100 8.56 13.90 -5.52
C GLU A 100 9.20 13.21 -6.72
N GLU A 101 8.78 11.99 -7.04
CA GLU A 101 9.19 11.24 -8.24
C GLU A 101 8.46 11.69 -9.52
N GLY A 102 7.66 12.76 -9.47
CA GLY A 102 6.93 13.32 -10.61
C GLY A 102 5.62 12.62 -10.94
N TYR A 103 5.14 11.71 -10.08
CA TYR A 103 3.86 11.03 -10.21
C TYR A 103 2.87 11.59 -9.19
N ASP A 104 2.00 12.48 -9.65
CA ASP A 104 0.92 13.04 -8.82
C ASP A 104 -0.17 11.98 -8.53
N VAL A 105 0.17 11.06 -7.63
CA VAL A 105 -0.66 9.97 -7.12
C VAL A 105 -0.50 9.97 -5.61
N VAL A 106 -1.62 10.14 -4.91
CA VAL A 106 -1.72 9.96 -3.47
C VAL A 106 -2.81 8.93 -3.22
N LEU A 107 -2.47 7.87 -2.49
CA LEU A 107 -3.42 6.84 -2.11
C LEU A 107 -3.08 6.32 -0.72
N ALA A 108 -3.99 6.57 0.22
CA ALA A 108 -3.88 6.09 1.59
C ALA A 108 -4.57 4.73 1.75
N ASN A 109 -3.92 3.81 2.47
CA ASN A 109 -4.50 2.52 2.83
C ASN A 109 -5.17 2.62 4.22
N TRP A 110 -6.40 3.09 4.26
CA TRP A 110 -7.15 3.28 5.52
C TRP A 110 -7.90 2.01 5.92
N ARG A 111 -8.33 1.95 7.18
CA ARG A 111 -9.25 0.93 7.71
C ARG A 111 -10.38 1.64 8.41
N CYS A 112 -11.53 0.99 8.48
CA CYS A 112 -12.68 1.48 9.23
C CYS A 112 -13.41 0.33 9.91
N VAL A 113 -14.26 0.67 10.87
CA VAL A 113 -15.15 -0.26 11.56
C VAL A 113 -16.56 0.00 11.07
N PHE A 114 -17.25 -1.06 10.65
CA PHE A 114 -18.65 -0.99 10.24
C PHE A 114 -19.54 -1.59 11.32
N ALA A 115 -20.74 -1.02 11.46
CA ALA A 115 -21.82 -1.56 12.27
C ALA A 115 -23.08 -1.71 11.41
N PRO A 116 -23.99 -2.66 11.72
CA PRO A 116 -25.27 -2.77 11.06
C PRO A 116 -26.06 -1.45 11.12
N ALA A 117 -26.85 -1.16 10.09
CA ALA A 117 -27.71 0.03 10.06
C ALA A 117 -28.72 0.06 11.23
N THR A 118 -29.01 -1.10 11.82
CA THR A 118 -29.93 -1.29 12.95
C THR A 118 -29.27 -1.19 14.32
N ILE A 119 -27.97 -0.85 14.41
CA ILE A 119 -27.27 -0.73 15.69
C ILE A 119 -28.00 0.25 16.63
N SER A 120 -28.14 -0.13 17.90
CA SER A 120 -28.75 0.75 18.90
C SER A 120 -27.87 1.98 19.14
N LYS A 121 -28.47 3.11 19.54
CA LYS A 121 -27.70 4.32 19.88
C LYS A 121 -26.67 4.04 20.98
N LYS A 122 -27.07 3.28 22.00
CA LYS A 122 -26.21 2.89 23.13
C LYS A 122 -24.98 2.10 22.66
N ASP A 123 -25.18 1.11 21.79
CA ASP A 123 -24.07 0.27 21.32
C ASP A 123 -23.16 1.04 20.37
N ARG A 124 -23.72 1.94 19.54
CA ARG A 124 -22.94 2.84 18.69
C ARG A 124 -22.05 3.76 19.53
N GLU A 125 -22.58 4.37 20.58
CA GLU A 125 -21.81 5.22 21.49
C GLU A 125 -20.72 4.44 22.20
N ALA A 126 -21.03 3.24 22.72
CA ALA A 126 -20.03 2.37 23.33
C ALA A 126 -18.91 1.99 22.35
N MET A 127 -19.26 1.70 21.09
CA MET A 127 -18.29 1.38 20.03
C MET A 127 -17.38 2.57 19.71
N LEU A 128 -17.94 3.79 19.61
CA LEU A 128 -17.13 5.00 19.38
C LEU A 128 -16.16 5.26 20.53
N VAL A 129 -16.63 5.18 21.78
CA VAL A 129 -15.77 5.34 22.97
C VAL A 129 -14.64 4.31 22.98
N MET A 130 -14.93 3.06 22.61
CA MET A 130 -13.91 2.01 22.53
C MET A 130 -12.87 2.31 21.44
N ILE A 131 -13.31 2.70 20.24
CA ILE A 131 -12.41 3.04 19.12
C ILE A 131 -11.52 4.23 19.48
N ASP A 132 -12.06 5.29 20.08
CA ASP A 132 -11.29 6.46 20.50
C ASP A 132 -10.21 6.09 21.51
N LYS A 133 -10.55 5.26 22.51
CA LYS A 133 -9.57 4.75 23.48
C LYS A 133 -8.46 3.93 22.79
N MET A 134 -8.81 3.04 21.86
CA MET A 134 -7.82 2.23 21.14
C MET A 134 -6.93 3.09 20.23
N ALA A 135 -7.49 4.07 19.53
CA ALA A 135 -6.74 4.97 18.67
C ALA A 135 -5.73 5.82 19.47
N ILE A 136 -6.10 6.26 20.68
CA ILE A 136 -5.17 6.96 21.59
C ILE A 136 -4.06 6.03 22.07
N ILE A 137 -4.40 4.80 22.49
CA ILE A 137 -3.41 3.82 22.97
C ILE A 137 -2.38 3.47 21.89
N SER A 138 -2.79 3.39 20.62
CA SER A 138 -1.87 3.11 19.50
C SER A 138 -0.81 4.20 19.24
N LYS A 139 -0.98 5.41 19.78
CA LYS A 139 -0.02 6.52 19.67
C LYS A 139 1.02 6.53 20.80
N ILE A 140 0.89 5.65 21.79
CA ILE A 140 1.88 5.49 22.86
C ILE A 140 3.04 4.65 22.28
N PRO A 141 4.30 5.13 22.34
CA PRO A 141 5.45 4.35 21.89
C PRO A 141 5.47 3.01 22.63
N ARG A 142 5.48 1.90 21.89
CA ARG A 142 5.81 0.60 22.48
C ARG A 142 7.32 0.61 22.69
N GLY A 143 7.73 0.60 23.96
CA GLY A 143 9.14 0.52 24.36
C GLY A 143 9.80 -0.80 23.96
#